data_AF-A0AA36N893-F1
#
_entry.id   AF-A0AA36N893-F1
#
_cell.length_a   1.000
_cell.length_b   1.000
_cell.length_c   1.000
_cell.angle_alpha   90.00
_cell.angle_beta   90.00
_cell.angle_gamma   90.00
#
_symmetry.space_group_name_H-M   'P 1'
#
loop_
_entity.id
_entity.type
_entity.pdbx_description
1 polymer ?
#
loop_
_entity_poly.entity_id
_entity_poly.type
_entity_poly.pdbx_seq_one_letter_code
_entity_poly.pdbx_strand_id
1 'polypeptide(L)'
;METWRAEDKELLVRAERQLKQIEAQADKAEVTLDSRRELIGCILHAALEGAASGNEEDLEKLEQAIEGAQKLGAHAELRVRGRHVLSKWRRKNGRAERAEVEMARLSRQLSEISAQLRALPPDLAGHSTSTTCSEGAHEASVRQRQEATLKQLRRAISEAELAGVPLEAVADARDVAESVEEQRKVERSTAKKLEGLIAMQDASQLKEILLEQKDLAGAETRQRLGEVAEHLIRQAEKEQQQSWCPVRFDLPRSIRGWRPKTAFFFFSQPGMSARA
;
A
#
# COMPACT_ATOMS: atom_id res chain seq x y z
N MET A 1 -26.33 72.20 41.13
CA MET A 1 -27.38 72.29 40.11
C MET A 1 -26.95 73.35 39.11
N GLU A 2 -26.29 72.93 38.04
CA GLU A 2 -25.69 73.85 37.07
C GLU A 2 -26.76 74.38 36.12
N THR A 3 -26.97 75.69 36.16
CA THR A 3 -27.83 76.43 35.24
C THR A 3 -27.10 76.57 33.91
N TRP A 4 -27.30 75.61 33.02
CA TRP A 4 -26.92 75.73 31.61
C TRP A 4 -27.46 77.05 31.06
N ARG A 5 -26.55 77.91 30.57
CA ARG A 5 -26.92 79.22 30.01
C ARG A 5 -27.81 78.98 28.78
N ALA A 6 -28.75 79.89 28.54
CA ALA A 6 -29.70 79.76 27.42
C ALA A 6 -28.97 79.60 26.06
N GLU A 7 -27.79 80.21 25.93
CA GLU A 7 -26.90 80.12 24.76
C GLU A 7 -26.37 78.70 24.52
N ASP A 8 -26.05 77.95 25.57
CA ASP A 8 -25.56 76.56 25.45
C ASP A 8 -26.66 75.60 24.98
N LYS A 9 -27.90 75.87 25.39
CA LYS A 9 -29.08 75.11 24.94
C LYS A 9 -29.41 75.37 23.47
N GLU A 10 -29.23 76.60 22.99
CA GLU A 10 -29.42 76.92 21.57
C GLU A 10 -28.35 76.28 20.68
N LEU A 11 -27.09 76.22 21.16
CA LEU A 11 -26.00 75.54 20.45
C LEU A 11 -26.26 74.03 20.35
N LEU A 12 -26.72 73.39 21.42
CA LEU A 12 -27.12 71.98 21.41
C LEU A 12 -28.26 71.71 20.43
N VAL A 13 -29.30 72.54 20.43
CA VAL A 13 -30.44 72.40 19.50
C VAL A 13 -30.01 72.59 18.03
N ARG A 14 -29.05 73.49 17.75
CA ARG A 14 -28.47 73.65 16.42
C ARG A 14 -27.64 72.43 16.00
N ALA A 15 -26.81 71.92 16.91
CA ALA A 15 -25.99 70.72 16.66
C ALA A 15 -26.87 69.48 16.41
N GLU A 16 -27.95 69.30 17.18
CA GLU A 16 -28.92 68.21 16.97
C GLU A 16 -29.65 68.32 15.64
N ARG A 17 -30.02 69.53 15.20
CA ARG A 17 -30.62 69.72 13.87
C ARG A 17 -29.63 69.44 12.73
N GLN A 18 -28.37 69.84 12.90
CA GLN A 18 -27.33 69.52 11.92
C GLN A 18 -27.07 68.02 11.85
N LEU A 19 -27.00 67.32 12.98
CA LEU A 19 -26.87 65.86 13.02
C LEU A 19 -28.06 65.17 12.34
N LYS A 20 -29.30 65.57 12.66
CA LYS A 20 -30.49 65.02 12.00
C LYS A 20 -30.54 65.31 10.50
N GLN A 21 -29.99 66.43 10.05
CA GLN A 21 -29.85 66.72 8.62
C GLN A 21 -28.80 65.83 7.95
N ILE A 22 -27.67 65.59 8.62
CA ILE A 22 -26.62 64.70 8.13
C ILE A 22 -27.12 63.25 8.09
N GLU A 23 -27.83 62.78 9.11
CA GLU A 23 -28.47 61.45 9.15
C GLU A 23 -29.50 61.32 8.03
N ALA A 24 -30.39 62.30 7.86
CA ALA A 24 -31.37 62.31 6.78
C ALA A 24 -30.73 62.43 5.39
N GLN A 25 -29.53 63.03 5.27
CA GLN A 25 -28.76 63.08 4.03
C GLN A 25 -28.04 61.76 3.75
N ALA A 26 -27.54 61.08 4.78
CA ALA A 26 -26.95 59.75 4.67
C ALA A 26 -28.00 58.70 4.28
N ASP A 27 -29.20 58.76 4.86
CA ASP A 27 -30.32 57.88 4.51
C ASP A 27 -30.87 58.17 3.10
N LYS A 28 -30.74 59.42 2.63
CA LYS A 28 -31.11 59.84 1.26
C LYS A 28 -29.99 59.67 0.23
N ALA A 29 -28.76 59.41 0.67
CA ALA A 29 -27.68 59.03 -0.23
C ALA A 29 -27.98 57.61 -0.70
N GLU A 30 -28.84 57.49 -1.71
CA GLU A 30 -29.03 56.25 -2.44
C GLU A 30 -27.66 55.68 -2.75
N VAL A 31 -27.38 54.47 -2.26
CA VAL A 31 -26.16 53.74 -2.60
C VAL A 31 -26.17 53.58 -4.11
N THR A 32 -25.48 54.49 -4.79
CA THR A 32 -25.44 54.57 -6.24
C THR A 32 -24.94 53.24 -6.79
N LEU A 33 -25.39 52.86 -7.99
CA LEU A 33 -24.88 51.64 -8.63
C LEU A 33 -23.35 51.65 -8.73
N ASP A 34 -22.74 52.82 -8.86
CA ASP A 34 -21.29 52.97 -8.92
C ASP A 34 -20.63 52.69 -7.56
N SER A 35 -21.16 53.21 -6.44
CA SER A 35 -20.64 52.84 -5.10
C SER A 35 -20.79 51.34 -4.79
N ARG A 36 -21.86 50.69 -5.28
CA ARG A 36 -22.02 49.22 -5.18
C ARG A 36 -20.99 48.48 -6.02
N ARG A 37 -20.70 48.97 -7.23
CA ARG A 37 -19.69 48.38 -8.12
C ARG A 37 -18.29 48.49 -7.51
N GLU A 38 -17.95 49.64 -6.94
CA GLU A 38 -16.67 49.85 -6.24
C GLU A 38 -16.54 48.95 -5.02
N LEU A 39 -17.59 48.83 -4.19
CA LEU A 39 -17.58 47.93 -3.03
C LEU A 39 -17.34 46.48 -3.45
N ILE A 40 -18.02 46.00 -4.50
CA ILE A 40 -17.77 44.66 -5.03
C ILE A 40 -16.35 44.54 -5.61
N GLY A 41 -15.81 45.59 -6.21
CA GLY A 41 -14.41 45.65 -6.63
C GLY A 41 -13.45 45.40 -5.48
N CYS A 42 -13.65 46.09 -4.35
CA CYS A 42 -12.86 45.90 -3.13
C CYS A 42 -12.98 44.47 -2.58
N ILE A 43 -14.19 43.92 -2.51
CA ILE A 43 -14.43 42.54 -2.05
C ILE A 43 -13.71 41.53 -2.96
N LEU A 44 -13.80 41.71 -4.28
CA LEU A 44 -13.16 40.84 -5.24
C LEU A 44 -11.62 40.91 -5.16
N HIS A 45 -11.07 42.09 -4.90
CA HIS A 45 -9.63 42.26 -4.69
C HIS A 45 -9.16 41.56 -3.41
N ALA A 46 -9.89 41.74 -2.30
CA ALA A 46 -9.60 41.07 -1.04
C ALA A 46 -9.72 39.53 -1.16
N ALA A 47 -10.74 39.04 -1.87
CA ALA A 47 -10.91 37.61 -2.12
C ALA A 47 -9.80 37.03 -3.02
N LEU A 48 -9.30 37.80 -3.99
CA LEU A 48 -8.15 37.41 -4.81
C LEU A 48 -6.86 37.28 -3.99
N GLU A 49 -6.64 38.20 -3.05
CA GLU A 49 -5.50 38.15 -2.13
C GLU A 49 -5.63 36.97 -1.16
N GLY A 50 -6.81 36.75 -0.59
CA GLY A 50 -7.09 35.60 0.27
C GLY A 50 -6.87 34.28 -0.46
N ALA A 51 -7.38 34.14 -1.68
CA ALA A 51 -7.24 32.94 -2.49
C ALA A 51 -5.79 32.64 -2.92
N ALA A 52 -4.85 33.59 -2.78
CA ALA A 52 -3.43 33.32 -3.02
C ALA A 52 -2.84 32.31 -2.03
N SER A 53 -3.45 32.18 -0.84
CA SER A 53 -3.11 31.17 0.17
C SER A 53 -3.43 29.74 -0.28
N GLY A 54 -4.40 29.59 -1.20
CA GLY A 54 -4.88 28.29 -1.68
C GLY A 54 -5.85 27.59 -0.73
N ASN A 55 -6.32 28.26 0.33
CA ASN A 55 -7.35 27.76 1.23
C ASN A 55 -8.69 27.61 0.51
N GLU A 56 -9.40 26.51 0.77
CA GLU A 56 -10.68 26.20 0.14
C GLU A 56 -11.75 27.26 0.44
N GLU A 57 -11.87 27.69 1.71
CA GLU A 57 -12.80 28.76 2.11
C GLU A 57 -12.55 30.09 1.38
N ASP A 58 -11.30 30.43 1.13
CA ASP A 58 -10.95 31.69 0.46
C ASP A 58 -11.21 31.61 -1.05
N LEU A 59 -11.15 30.41 -1.62
CA LEU A 59 -11.52 30.15 -3.01
C LEU A 59 -13.03 30.16 -3.21
N GLU A 60 -13.82 29.67 -2.25
CA GLU A 60 -15.28 29.81 -2.26
C GLU A 60 -15.71 31.28 -2.17
N LYS A 61 -15.07 32.07 -1.28
CA LYS A 61 -15.29 33.52 -1.21
C LYS A 61 -14.94 34.21 -2.53
N LEU A 62 -13.87 33.77 -3.21
CA LEU A 62 -13.50 34.26 -4.53
C LEU A 62 -14.55 33.92 -5.59
N GLU A 63 -15.11 32.71 -5.58
CA GLU A 63 -16.21 32.33 -6.48
C GLU A 63 -17.45 33.20 -6.28
N GLN A 64 -17.86 33.39 -5.03
CA GLN A 64 -18.99 34.25 -4.68
C GLN A 64 -18.75 35.72 -5.09
N ALA A 65 -17.53 36.24 -4.87
CA ALA A 65 -17.17 37.59 -5.27
C ALA A 65 -17.17 37.78 -6.80
N ILE A 66 -16.71 36.78 -7.57
CA ILE A 66 -16.77 36.80 -9.03
C ILE A 66 -18.22 36.82 -9.51
N GLU A 67 -19.10 36.01 -8.90
CA GLU A 67 -20.52 35.97 -9.24
C GLU A 67 -21.20 37.30 -8.92
N GLY A 68 -20.92 37.88 -7.75
CA GLY A 68 -21.40 39.21 -7.36
C GLY A 68 -20.96 40.30 -8.34
N ALA A 69 -19.68 40.31 -8.73
CA ALA A 69 -19.15 41.23 -9.74
C ALA A 69 -19.78 41.01 -11.12
N GLN A 70 -20.10 39.77 -11.48
CA GLN A 70 -20.76 39.46 -12.75
C GLN A 70 -22.20 39.99 -12.78
N LYS A 71 -22.95 39.84 -11.68
CA LYS A 71 -24.33 40.34 -11.57
C LYS A 71 -24.40 41.86 -11.71
N LEU A 72 -23.41 42.61 -11.20
CA LEU A 72 -23.36 44.07 -11.33
C LEU A 72 -22.63 44.58 -12.58
N GLY A 73 -22.08 43.70 -13.41
CA GLY A 73 -21.27 44.06 -14.57
C GLY A 73 -19.96 44.79 -14.20
N ALA A 74 -19.46 44.58 -12.98
CA ALA A 74 -18.31 45.29 -12.43
C ALA A 74 -16.97 44.59 -12.75
N HIS A 75 -15.90 45.38 -12.84
CA HIS A 75 -14.50 44.96 -12.83
C HIS A 75 -14.19 43.67 -13.62
N ALA A 76 -14.41 43.70 -14.95
CA ALA A 76 -14.22 42.54 -15.84
C ALA A 76 -12.82 41.92 -15.74
N GLU A 77 -11.77 42.73 -15.64
CA GLU A 77 -10.39 42.26 -15.51
C GLU A 77 -10.16 41.46 -14.22
N LEU A 78 -10.66 41.95 -13.09
CA LEU A 78 -10.57 41.24 -11.81
C LEU A 78 -11.33 39.92 -11.85
N ARG A 79 -12.49 39.87 -12.53
CA ARG A 79 -13.24 38.62 -12.73
C ARG A 79 -12.44 37.60 -13.54
N VAL A 80 -11.80 38.03 -14.63
CA VAL A 80 -10.95 37.15 -15.45
C VAL A 80 -9.77 36.63 -14.63
N ARG A 81 -9.12 37.50 -13.86
CA ARG A 81 -8.02 37.12 -12.96
C ARG A 81 -8.47 36.11 -11.90
N GLY A 82 -9.63 36.32 -11.28
CA GLY A 82 -10.21 35.39 -10.30
C GLY A 82 -10.50 34.03 -10.90
N ARG A 83 -11.12 33.99 -12.08
CA ARG A 83 -11.36 32.73 -12.81
C ARG A 83 -10.07 32.01 -13.16
N HIS A 84 -9.01 32.75 -13.49
CA HIS A 84 -7.70 32.16 -13.76
C HIS A 84 -7.11 31.50 -12.50
N VAL A 85 -7.19 32.16 -11.33
CA VAL A 85 -6.75 31.61 -10.04
C VAL A 85 -7.51 30.32 -9.72
N LEU A 86 -8.84 30.35 -9.81
CA LEU A 86 -9.68 29.17 -9.58
C LEU A 86 -9.36 28.02 -10.54
N SER A 87 -9.17 28.32 -11.82
CA SER A 87 -8.79 27.32 -12.82
C SER A 87 -7.44 26.68 -12.50
N LYS A 88 -6.45 27.48 -12.09
CA LYS A 88 -5.13 26.99 -11.68
C LYS A 88 -5.23 26.10 -10.44
N TRP A 89 -6.02 26.50 -9.45
CA TRP A 89 -6.26 25.71 -8.24
C TRP A 89 -6.95 24.38 -8.57
N ARG A 90 -8.07 24.38 -9.30
CA ARG A 90 -8.78 23.16 -9.70
C ARG A 90 -7.89 22.17 -10.46
N ARG A 91 -6.98 22.69 -11.31
CA ARG A 91 -5.99 21.85 -12.02
C ARG A 91 -4.91 21.27 -11.10
N LYS A 92 -4.57 21.95 -10.01
CA LYS A 92 -3.65 21.44 -8.99
C LYS A 92 -4.36 20.41 -8.11
N ASN A 93 -5.54 20.74 -7.59
CA ASN A 93 -6.34 19.86 -6.76
C ASN A 93 -6.71 18.56 -7.49
N GLY A 94 -7.23 18.68 -8.71
CA GLY A 94 -7.55 17.50 -9.53
C GLY A 94 -6.33 16.70 -9.99
N ARG A 95 -5.10 17.20 -9.84
CA ARG A 95 -3.87 16.40 -10.01
C ARG A 95 -3.54 15.64 -8.73
N ALA A 96 -3.65 16.30 -7.57
CA ALA A 96 -3.47 15.66 -6.27
C ALA A 96 -4.48 14.53 -6.06
N GLU A 97 -5.79 14.78 -6.28
CA GLU A 97 -6.85 13.77 -6.17
C GLU A 97 -6.59 12.56 -7.08
N ARG A 98 -6.14 12.79 -8.33
CA ARG A 98 -5.80 11.70 -9.25
C ARG A 98 -4.62 10.86 -8.75
N ALA A 99 -3.58 11.51 -8.25
CA ALA A 99 -2.42 10.82 -7.69
C ALA A 99 -2.78 10.02 -6.43
N GLU A 100 -3.64 10.58 -5.57
CA GLU A 100 -4.14 9.90 -4.36
C GLU A 100 -4.98 8.66 -4.72
N VAL A 101 -5.92 8.78 -5.66
CA VAL A 101 -6.73 7.65 -6.13
C VAL A 101 -5.86 6.57 -6.76
N GLU A 102 -4.85 6.95 -7.55
CA GLU A 102 -3.93 6.00 -8.16
C GLU A 102 -3.08 5.27 -7.11
N MET A 103 -2.52 5.98 -6.13
CA MET A 103 -1.82 5.38 -5.00
C MET A 103 -2.69 4.42 -4.23
N ALA A 104 -3.91 4.83 -3.83
CA ALA A 104 -4.82 3.99 -3.07
C ALA A 104 -5.18 2.71 -3.85
N ARG A 105 -5.38 2.82 -5.17
CA ARG A 105 -5.62 1.67 -6.05
C ARG A 105 -4.42 0.72 -6.07
N LEU A 106 -3.21 1.25 -6.25
CA LEU A 106 -1.98 0.45 -6.31
C LEU A 106 -1.67 -0.23 -4.96
N SER A 107 -1.88 0.46 -3.84
CA SER A 107 -1.74 -0.11 -2.49
C SER A 107 -2.70 -1.29 -2.25
N ARG A 108 -3.97 -1.16 -2.67
CA ARG A 108 -4.94 -2.26 -2.60
C ARG A 108 -4.53 -3.44 -3.48
N GLN A 109 -4.16 -3.18 -4.73
CA GLN A 109 -3.68 -4.22 -5.65
C GLN A 109 -2.45 -4.94 -5.09
N LEU A 110 -1.51 -4.21 -4.48
CA LEU A 110 -0.32 -4.80 -3.89
C LEU A 110 -0.65 -5.68 -2.68
N SER A 111 -1.58 -5.24 -1.83
CA SER A 111 -2.10 -6.03 -0.70
C SER A 111 -2.82 -7.29 -1.15
N GLU A 112 -3.68 -7.20 -2.18
CA GLU A 112 -4.38 -8.35 -2.77
C GLU A 112 -3.41 -9.38 -3.36
N ILE A 113 -2.42 -8.93 -4.15
CA ILE A 113 -1.40 -9.81 -4.72
C ILE A 113 -0.59 -10.48 -3.61
N SER A 114 -0.26 -9.73 -2.54
CA SER A 114 0.46 -10.28 -1.39
C SER A 114 -0.37 -11.31 -0.63
N ALA A 115 -1.69 -11.12 -0.52
CA ALA A 115 -2.61 -12.09 0.05
C ALA A 115 -2.73 -13.35 -0.83
N GLN A 116 -2.79 -13.20 -2.16
CA GLN A 116 -2.78 -14.32 -3.11
C GLN A 116 -1.53 -15.18 -2.94
N LEU A 117 -0.35 -14.56 -2.80
CA LEU A 117 0.90 -15.29 -2.57
C LEU A 117 0.91 -16.08 -1.26
N ARG A 118 0.30 -15.54 -0.18
CA ARG A 118 0.15 -16.27 1.09
C ARG A 118 -0.85 -17.42 1.01
N ALA A 119 -1.92 -17.25 0.22
CA ALA A 119 -2.99 -18.24 0.07
C ALA A 119 -2.63 -19.42 -0.85
N LEU A 120 -1.55 -19.31 -1.64
CA LEU A 120 -1.07 -20.43 -2.45
C LEU A 120 -0.69 -21.62 -1.53
N PRO A 121 -1.19 -22.83 -1.80
CA PRO A 121 -0.88 -23.99 -0.97
C PRO A 121 0.63 -24.31 -1.03
N PRO A 122 1.26 -24.70 0.09
CA PRO A 122 2.58 -25.30 0.06
C PRO A 122 2.47 -26.69 -0.56
N ASP A 123 3.02 -26.87 -1.75
CA ASP A 123 3.22 -28.19 -2.32
C ASP A 123 4.21 -28.95 -1.43
N LEU A 124 3.66 -29.82 -0.57
CA LEU A 124 4.41 -30.95 -0.02
C LEU A 124 4.59 -31.92 -1.18
N ALA A 125 5.73 -31.79 -1.85
CA ALA A 125 6.15 -32.65 -2.95
C ALA A 125 5.88 -34.12 -2.62
N GLY A 126 4.99 -34.73 -3.39
CA GLY A 126 4.78 -36.16 -3.36
C GLY A 126 3.32 -36.55 -3.53
N HIS A 127 2.82 -36.48 -4.77
CA HIS A 127 2.14 -37.61 -5.41
C HIS A 127 2.07 -37.37 -6.93
N SER A 128 2.93 -38.12 -7.63
CA SER A 128 2.80 -38.70 -8.96
C SER A 128 1.99 -37.99 -10.06
N THR A 129 2.73 -37.83 -11.16
CA THR A 129 2.32 -37.94 -12.57
C THR A 129 1.47 -36.81 -13.16
N SER A 130 2.18 -35.96 -13.93
CA SER A 130 1.73 -35.40 -15.20
C SER A 130 0.71 -34.24 -15.18
N THR A 131 1.08 -33.10 -14.56
CA THR A 131 0.60 -31.74 -14.97
C THR A 131 1.43 -30.56 -14.40
N THR A 132 2.56 -30.79 -13.73
CA THR A 132 3.24 -29.83 -12.84
C THR A 132 3.99 -28.64 -13.48
N CYS A 133 3.80 -28.36 -14.77
CA CYS A 133 4.43 -27.18 -15.40
C CYS A 133 3.65 -25.86 -15.20
N SER A 134 2.40 -25.88 -14.69
CA SER A 134 1.55 -24.68 -14.65
C SER A 134 1.63 -23.88 -13.33
N GLU A 135 1.86 -24.51 -12.18
CA GLU A 135 1.72 -23.86 -10.87
C GLU A 135 2.94 -23.02 -10.48
N GLY A 136 4.17 -23.51 -10.68
CA GLY A 136 5.38 -22.71 -10.49
C GLY A 136 5.45 -21.51 -11.46
N ALA A 137 4.93 -21.68 -12.69
CA ALA A 137 4.78 -20.59 -13.64
C ALA A 137 3.72 -19.55 -13.19
N HIS A 138 2.64 -20.02 -12.55
CA HIS A 138 1.62 -19.14 -11.97
C HIS A 138 2.18 -18.30 -10.82
N GLU A 139 2.90 -18.91 -9.87
CA GLU A 139 3.50 -18.18 -8.74
C GLU A 139 4.56 -17.17 -9.20
N ALA A 140 5.44 -17.55 -10.13
CA ALA A 140 6.42 -16.64 -10.73
C ALA A 140 5.74 -15.44 -11.42
N SER A 141 4.62 -15.68 -12.11
CA SER A 141 3.80 -14.63 -12.72
C SER A 141 3.20 -13.68 -11.67
N VAL A 142 2.69 -14.21 -10.56
CA VAL A 142 2.12 -13.40 -9.47
C VAL A 142 3.21 -12.56 -8.78
N ARG A 143 4.42 -13.12 -8.58
CA ARG A 143 5.59 -12.40 -8.05
C ARG A 143 6.05 -11.27 -8.96
N GLN A 144 6.07 -11.52 -10.27
CA GLN A 144 6.39 -10.51 -11.27
C GLN A 144 5.38 -9.37 -11.24
N ARG A 145 4.09 -9.68 -11.13
CA ARG A 145 3.02 -8.67 -10.95
C ARG A 145 3.21 -7.87 -9.67
N GLN A 146 3.50 -8.53 -8.54
CA GLN A 146 3.77 -7.86 -7.27
C GLN A 146 4.93 -6.86 -7.41
N GLU A 147 6.01 -7.23 -8.11
CA GLU A 147 7.15 -6.33 -8.33
C GLU A 147 6.81 -5.16 -9.25
N ALA A 148 6.06 -5.41 -10.32
CA ALA A 148 5.60 -4.35 -11.21
C ALA A 148 4.71 -3.34 -10.47
N THR A 149 3.74 -3.82 -9.68
CA THR A 149 2.85 -3.00 -8.88
C THR A 149 3.62 -2.22 -7.81
N LEU A 150 4.63 -2.82 -7.17
CA LEU A 150 5.48 -2.13 -6.19
C LEU A 150 6.29 -0.99 -6.84
N LYS A 151 6.87 -1.22 -8.02
CA LYS A 151 7.57 -0.16 -8.78
C LYS A 151 6.61 0.95 -9.20
N GLN A 152 5.39 0.62 -9.59
CA GLN A 152 4.34 1.60 -9.91
C GLN A 152 3.95 2.40 -8.68
N LEU A 153 3.73 1.74 -7.54
CA LEU A 153 3.36 2.40 -6.28
C LEU A 153 4.44 3.39 -5.83
N ARG A 154 5.72 3.03 -5.90
CA ARG A 154 6.83 3.94 -5.58
C ARG A 154 6.85 5.18 -6.48
N ARG A 155 6.56 5.02 -7.78
CA ARG A 155 6.47 6.16 -8.71
C ARG A 155 5.27 7.05 -8.37
N ALA A 156 4.12 6.44 -8.11
CA ALA A 156 2.89 7.14 -7.73
C ALA A 156 3.08 7.92 -6.41
N ILE A 157 3.79 7.37 -5.43
CA ILE A 157 4.17 8.06 -4.19
C ILE A 157 5.00 9.31 -4.49
N SER A 158 6.04 9.20 -5.32
CA SER A 158 6.84 10.37 -5.72
C SER A 158 6.02 11.42 -6.49
N GLU A 159 5.10 10.99 -7.35
CA GLU A 159 4.22 11.89 -8.10
C GLU A 159 3.20 12.59 -7.19
N ALA A 160 2.67 11.90 -6.19
CA ALA A 160 1.74 12.45 -5.20
C ALA A 160 2.40 13.46 -4.27
N GLU A 161 3.65 13.21 -3.85
CA GLU A 161 4.46 14.16 -3.09
C GLU A 161 4.66 15.47 -3.88
N LEU A 162 4.93 15.36 -5.19
CA LEU A 162 5.05 16.53 -6.07
C LEU A 162 3.70 17.22 -6.32
N ALA A 163 2.60 16.47 -6.34
CA ALA A 163 1.25 17.00 -6.51
C ALA A 163 0.70 17.70 -5.25
N GLY A 164 1.30 17.43 -4.08
CA GLY A 164 0.88 17.97 -2.79
C GLY A 164 -0.29 17.21 -2.16
N VAL A 165 -0.34 15.89 -2.37
CA VAL A 165 -1.27 14.99 -1.68
C VAL A 165 -0.99 15.03 -0.16
N PRO A 166 -2.00 14.88 0.71
CA PRO A 166 -1.82 14.85 2.16
C PRO A 166 -0.74 13.84 2.60
N LEU A 167 0.09 14.24 3.56
CA LEU A 167 1.21 13.43 4.05
C LEU A 167 0.77 12.09 4.64
N GLU A 168 -0.42 12.03 5.24
CA GLU A 168 -0.99 10.81 5.82
C GLU A 168 -1.24 9.74 4.73
N ALA A 169 -1.90 10.10 3.63
CA ALA A 169 -2.15 9.19 2.52
C ALA A 169 -0.85 8.70 1.85
N VAL A 170 0.18 9.56 1.82
CA VAL A 170 1.52 9.20 1.35
C VAL A 170 2.22 8.24 2.33
N ALA A 171 2.09 8.46 3.64
CA ALA A 171 2.66 7.60 4.66
C ALA A 171 2.06 6.19 4.62
N ASP A 172 0.74 6.06 4.56
CA ASP A 172 0.07 4.75 4.48
C ASP A 172 0.53 3.94 3.26
N ALA A 173 0.68 4.59 2.11
CA ALA A 173 1.16 3.94 0.90
C ALA A 173 2.64 3.52 0.99
N ARG A 174 3.47 4.32 1.66
CA ARG A 174 4.87 3.97 1.94
C ARG A 174 4.95 2.76 2.87
N ASP A 175 4.17 2.73 3.94
CA ASP A 175 4.14 1.63 4.90
C ASP A 175 3.76 0.30 4.21
N VAL A 176 2.78 0.32 3.30
CA VAL A 176 2.41 -0.86 2.50
C VAL A 176 3.58 -1.30 1.60
N ALA A 177 4.26 -0.37 0.94
CA ALA A 177 5.41 -0.68 0.09
C ALA A 177 6.57 -1.28 0.91
N GLU A 178 6.91 -0.66 2.05
CA GLU A 178 7.97 -1.09 2.96
C GLU A 178 7.68 -2.46 3.55
N SER A 179 6.46 -2.70 4.02
CA SER A 179 6.03 -4.00 4.55
C SER A 179 6.24 -5.14 3.54
N VAL A 180 5.90 -4.92 2.27
CA VAL A 180 6.10 -5.93 1.21
C VAL A 180 7.59 -6.16 0.91
N GLU A 181 8.42 -5.13 1.00
CA GLU A 181 9.86 -5.26 0.82
C GLU A 181 10.53 -6.00 1.96
N GLU A 182 10.12 -5.71 3.20
CA GLU A 182 10.57 -6.44 4.39
C GLU A 182 10.17 -7.90 4.30
N GLN A 183 8.92 -8.19 3.93
CA GLN A 183 8.48 -9.57 3.70
C GLN A 183 9.40 -10.28 2.69
N ARG A 184 9.72 -9.63 1.55
CA ARG A 184 10.63 -10.20 0.55
C ARG A 184 12.06 -10.40 1.06
N LYS A 185 12.57 -9.47 1.88
CA LYS A 185 13.91 -9.61 2.48
C LYS A 185 13.95 -10.81 3.42
N VAL A 186 12.91 -10.98 4.25
CA VAL A 186 12.78 -12.12 5.16
C VAL A 186 12.75 -13.43 4.36
N GLU A 187 11.88 -13.53 3.35
CA GLU A 187 11.75 -14.73 2.49
C GLU A 187 13.06 -15.12 1.78
N ARG A 188 13.80 -14.14 1.24
CA ARG A 188 15.12 -14.40 0.63
C ARG A 188 16.15 -14.85 1.66
N SER A 189 16.12 -14.26 2.85
CA SER A 189 17.06 -14.60 3.92
C SER A 189 16.81 -16.01 4.45
N THR A 190 15.54 -16.43 4.57
CA THR A 190 15.18 -17.79 5.00
C THR A 190 15.50 -18.80 3.91
N ALA A 191 15.22 -18.50 2.63
CA ALA A 191 15.59 -19.36 1.52
C ALA A 191 17.11 -19.62 1.46
N LYS A 192 17.94 -18.59 1.67
CA LYS A 192 19.40 -18.73 1.75
C LYS A 192 19.86 -19.56 2.95
N LYS A 193 19.22 -19.40 4.12
CA LYS A 193 19.53 -20.21 5.30
C LYS A 193 19.22 -21.69 5.05
N LEU A 194 18.07 -21.98 4.45
CA LEU A 194 17.68 -23.34 4.08
C LEU A 194 18.67 -23.95 3.09
N GLU A 195 19.09 -23.20 2.06
CA GLU A 195 20.11 -23.64 1.10
C GLU A 195 21.45 -23.98 1.76
N GLY A 196 21.91 -23.15 2.70
CA GLY A 196 23.13 -23.41 3.47
C GLY A 196 23.04 -24.69 4.31
N LEU A 197 21.89 -24.93 4.95
CA LEU A 197 21.69 -26.12 5.79
C LEU A 197 21.56 -27.41 4.98
N ILE A 198 20.93 -27.36 3.80
CA ILE A 198 20.94 -28.48 2.85
C ILE A 198 22.38 -28.82 2.46
N ALA A 199 23.22 -27.82 2.17
CA ALA A 199 24.62 -28.03 1.82
C ALA A 199 25.45 -28.62 2.97
N MET A 200 25.08 -28.35 4.22
CA MET A 200 25.78 -28.85 5.42
C MET A 200 25.28 -30.23 5.91
N GLN A 201 24.21 -30.79 5.34
CA GLN A 201 23.58 -32.05 5.75
C GLN A 201 23.18 -32.13 7.24
N ASP A 202 22.90 -31.00 7.90
CA ASP A 202 22.47 -30.99 9.30
C ASP A 202 20.96 -31.30 9.42
N ALA A 203 20.63 -32.60 9.40
CA ALA A 203 19.26 -33.10 9.42
C ALA A 203 18.47 -32.68 10.66
N SER A 204 19.15 -32.48 11.80
CA SER A 204 18.56 -32.03 13.07
C SER A 204 18.05 -30.60 12.99
N GLN A 205 18.89 -29.66 12.51
CA GLN A 205 18.51 -28.25 12.37
C GLN A 205 17.50 -28.04 11.23
N LEU A 206 17.60 -28.83 10.16
CA LEU A 206 16.65 -28.81 9.05
C LEU A 206 15.23 -29.18 9.49
N LYS A 207 15.08 -30.13 10.43
CA LYS A 207 13.79 -30.58 10.96
C LYS A 207 13.14 -29.54 11.88
N GLU A 208 13.92 -28.88 12.74
CA GLU A 208 13.46 -27.82 13.63
C GLU A 208 12.98 -26.60 12.84
N ILE A 209 13.75 -26.19 11.82
CA ILE A 209 13.39 -25.06 10.96
C ILE A 209 12.19 -25.37 10.06
N LEU A 210 12.03 -26.61 9.59
CA LEU A 210 10.82 -27.06 8.87
C LEU A 210 9.55 -26.91 9.72
N LEU A 211 9.64 -27.18 11.03
CA LEU A 211 8.53 -27.06 11.97
C LEU A 211 8.23 -25.59 12.30
N GLU A 212 9.25 -24.75 12.47
CA GLU A 212 9.10 -23.33 12.79
C GLU A 212 8.68 -22.46 11.59
N GLN A 213 9.14 -22.79 10.37
CA GLN A 213 8.96 -21.93 9.18
C GLN A 213 7.82 -22.36 8.26
N LYS A 214 7.05 -23.38 8.62
CA LYS A 214 5.90 -23.87 7.84
C LYS A 214 4.87 -22.76 7.56
N ASP A 215 4.76 -21.80 8.46
CA ASP A 215 3.75 -20.73 8.40
C ASP A 215 4.31 -19.40 7.84
N LEU A 216 5.62 -19.28 7.60
CA LEU A 216 6.29 -18.04 7.18
C LEU A 216 6.53 -17.94 5.66
N ALA A 217 5.86 -18.77 4.88
CA ALA A 217 6.44 -19.24 3.64
C ALA A 217 6.08 -18.36 2.42
N GLY A 218 7.08 -17.62 1.94
CA GLY A 218 7.13 -17.15 0.56
C GLY A 218 7.54 -18.27 -0.40
N ALA A 219 7.43 -18.02 -1.71
CA ALA A 219 7.72 -18.98 -2.80
C ALA A 219 9.07 -19.68 -2.65
N GLU A 220 10.14 -18.89 -2.51
CA GLU A 220 11.50 -19.38 -2.39
C GLU A 220 11.69 -20.21 -1.11
N THR A 221 11.07 -19.78 0.00
CA THR A 221 11.10 -20.53 1.26
C THR A 221 10.35 -21.87 1.12
N ARG A 222 9.16 -21.89 0.50
CA ARG A 222 8.38 -23.12 0.26
C ARG A 222 9.12 -24.12 -0.60
N GLN A 223 9.68 -23.67 -1.72
CA GLN A 223 10.45 -24.53 -2.62
C GLN A 223 11.64 -25.15 -1.89
N ARG A 224 12.40 -24.33 -1.15
CA ARG A 224 13.54 -24.82 -0.36
C ARG A 224 13.11 -25.77 0.74
N LEU A 225 11.98 -25.53 1.41
CA LEU A 225 11.43 -26.48 2.40
C LEU A 225 11.04 -27.82 1.76
N GLY A 226 10.52 -27.81 0.53
CA GLY A 226 10.29 -29.03 -0.26
C GLY A 226 11.58 -29.80 -0.56
N GLU A 227 12.63 -29.10 -0.98
CA GLU A 227 13.97 -29.69 -1.21
C GLU A 227 14.58 -30.25 0.08
N VAL A 228 14.41 -29.56 1.23
CA VAL A 228 14.79 -30.08 2.55
C VAL A 228 14.02 -31.37 2.87
N ALA A 229 12.71 -31.38 2.68
CA ALA A 229 11.87 -32.54 2.96
C ALA A 229 12.30 -33.75 2.12
N GLU A 230 12.53 -33.57 0.82
CA GLU A 230 13.08 -34.62 -0.05
C GLU A 230 14.46 -35.10 0.40
N HIS A 231 15.35 -34.19 0.80
CA HIS A 231 16.68 -34.54 1.28
C HIS A 231 16.60 -35.40 2.55
N LEU A 232 15.74 -35.03 3.50
CA LEU A 232 15.52 -35.80 4.73
C LEU A 232 14.90 -37.17 4.45
N ILE A 233 13.94 -37.27 3.51
CA ILE A 233 13.35 -38.55 3.10
C ILE A 233 14.42 -39.46 2.49
N ARG A 234 15.22 -38.96 1.54
CA ARG A 234 16.31 -39.74 0.92
C ARG A 234 17.37 -40.15 1.93
N GLN A 235 17.67 -39.32 2.93
CA GLN A 235 18.61 -39.66 3.99
C GLN A 235 18.05 -40.77 4.89
N ALA A 236 16.79 -40.68 5.30
CA ALA A 236 16.12 -41.73 6.06
C ALA A 236 16.04 -43.06 5.28
N GLU A 237 15.76 -43.02 3.97
CA GLU A 237 15.79 -44.21 3.11
C GLU A 237 17.19 -44.83 3.03
N LYS A 238 18.25 -44.03 2.93
CA LYS A 238 19.64 -44.52 2.94
C LYS A 238 20.01 -45.15 4.28
N GLU A 239 19.63 -44.53 5.40
CA GLU A 239 19.85 -45.10 6.74
C GLU A 239 19.09 -46.41 6.92
N GLN A 240 17.85 -46.49 6.43
CA GLN A 240 17.07 -47.72 6.43
C GLN A 240 17.73 -48.80 5.55
N GLN A 241 18.17 -48.48 4.33
CA GLN A 241 18.89 -49.41 3.46
C GLN A 241 20.23 -49.88 4.05
N GLN A 242 20.95 -49.01 4.78
CA GLN A 242 22.17 -49.38 5.50
C GLN A 242 21.88 -50.32 6.66
N SER A 243 20.78 -50.13 7.39
CA SER A 243 20.35 -51.06 8.44
C SER A 243 19.92 -52.44 7.89
N TRP A 244 19.61 -52.53 6.60
CA TRP A 244 19.24 -53.76 5.90
C TRP A 244 20.43 -54.45 5.22
N CYS A 245 21.59 -53.79 5.12
CA CYS A 245 22.82 -54.46 4.75
C CYS A 245 23.23 -55.37 5.92
N PRO A 246 23.18 -56.71 5.77
CA PRO A 246 23.66 -57.57 6.82
C PRO A 246 25.13 -57.24 7.03
N VAL A 247 25.49 -56.90 8.27
CA VAL A 247 26.87 -56.87 8.74
C VAL A 247 27.53 -58.11 8.14
N ARG A 248 28.50 -57.94 7.23
CA ARG A 248 29.35 -59.05 6.83
C ARG A 248 29.96 -59.56 8.12
N PHE A 249 29.44 -60.67 8.61
CA PHE A 249 30.11 -61.46 9.62
C PHE A 249 31.42 -61.88 8.97
N ASP A 250 32.50 -61.17 9.29
CA ASP A 250 33.85 -61.68 9.13
C ASP A 250 33.95 -62.87 10.09
N LEU A 251 33.52 -64.04 9.61
CA LEU A 251 33.80 -65.30 10.27
C LEU A 251 35.32 -65.44 10.33
N PRO A 252 35.93 -65.56 11.52
CA PRO A 252 37.34 -65.82 11.61
C PRO A 252 37.67 -67.10 10.86
N ARG A 253 38.66 -67.02 9.95
CA ARG A 253 39.25 -68.16 9.24
C ARG A 253 39.98 -69.07 10.22
N SER A 254 39.24 -69.82 11.03
CA SER A 254 39.75 -70.89 11.86
C SER A 254 38.57 -71.71 12.36
N ILE A 255 38.17 -72.71 11.60
CA ILE A 255 37.92 -74.09 12.04
C ILE A 255 37.79 -74.91 10.77
N ARG A 256 38.86 -75.65 10.44
CA ARG A 256 38.77 -76.76 9.50
C ARG A 256 37.90 -77.83 10.16
N GLY A 257 36.88 -78.27 9.44
CA GLY A 257 36.30 -79.59 9.66
C GLY A 257 34.90 -79.61 10.25
N TRP A 258 33.92 -79.00 9.60
CA TRP A 258 32.51 -79.36 9.78
C TRP A 258 31.83 -79.47 8.41
N ARG A 259 31.34 -80.67 8.07
CA ARG A 259 30.54 -80.93 6.86
C ARG A 259 29.11 -80.46 7.12
N PRO A 260 28.48 -79.64 6.26
CA PRO A 260 27.07 -79.35 6.40
C PRO A 260 26.24 -80.49 5.78
N LYS A 261 25.48 -81.20 6.62
CA LYS A 261 24.30 -81.94 6.17
C LYS A 261 23.19 -80.92 5.89
N THR A 262 22.71 -80.93 4.65
CA THR A 262 21.34 -80.59 4.21
C THR A 262 20.43 -79.96 5.26
N ALA A 263 20.16 -78.67 5.10
CA ALA A 263 18.95 -78.04 5.61
C ALA A 263 18.19 -77.45 4.40
N PHE A 264 17.04 -78.06 4.12
CA PHE A 264 16.04 -77.60 3.16
C PHE A 264 15.54 -76.21 3.56
N PHE A 265 15.62 -75.24 2.64
CA PHE A 265 14.77 -74.05 2.69
C PHE A 265 13.63 -74.25 1.70
N PHE A 266 12.43 -74.51 2.24
CA PHE A 266 11.18 -74.38 1.51
C PHE A 266 10.86 -72.89 1.37
N PHE A 267 11.00 -72.35 0.15
CA PHE A 267 10.38 -71.08 -0.24
C PHE A 267 9.01 -71.41 -0.82
N SER A 268 7.94 -71.15 -0.05
CA SER A 268 6.57 -71.23 -0.54
C SER A 268 6.21 -69.87 -1.16
N GLN A 269 6.07 -69.82 -2.49
CA GLN A 269 5.46 -68.70 -3.21
C GLN A 269 3.93 -68.81 -3.13
N PRO A 270 3.18 -67.73 -2.82
CA PRO A 270 1.75 -67.69 -3.15
C PRO A 270 1.58 -67.34 -4.63
N GLY A 271 0.71 -68.10 -5.28
CA GLY A 271 0.58 -68.19 -6.72
C GLY A 271 -0.07 -66.99 -7.39
N MET A 272 0.40 -66.74 -8.61
CA MET A 272 -0.39 -66.09 -9.65
C MET A 272 -1.51 -67.04 -10.08
N SER A 273 -2.76 -66.61 -9.98
CA SER A 273 -3.88 -67.23 -10.67
C SER A 273 -4.43 -66.23 -11.67
N ALA A 274 -4.12 -66.47 -12.94
CA ALA A 274 -4.82 -65.89 -14.07
C ALA A 274 -6.20 -66.57 -14.19
N ARG A 275 -7.24 -65.78 -14.44
CA ARG A 275 -8.45 -66.28 -15.09
C ARG A 275 -8.70 -65.49 -16.37
N ALA A 276 -8.93 -66.28 -17.41
CA ALA A 276 -9.43 -65.92 -18.71
C ALA A 276 -10.85 -65.34 -18.63
#